data_AF-A0A2U1S9L0-F1
#
_entry.id   AF-A0A2U1S9L0-F1
#
_cell.length_a   1.000
_cell.length_b   1.000
_cell.length_c   1.000
_cell.angle_alpha   90.00
_cell.angle_beta   90.00
_cell.angle_gamma   90.00
#
_symmetry.space_group_name_H-M   'P 1'
#
loop_
_entity.id
_entity.type
_entity.pdbx_description
1 polymer ?
#
loop_
_entity_poly.entity_id
_entity_poly.type
_entity_poly.pdbx_seq_one_letter_code
_entity_poly.pdbx_strand_id
1 'polypeptide(L)'
;MKSYLDDGKFAAPRWLMYPELSRYTIGWRMGYGEFYWMNIPCETEEFKKLFPQPLNWLCHDEEDQNGAEKLEKYSFFARFWRKDGIQKYSKIDEEDYVVVNDFITLEQVDEEFRLDAMHFLSIRNYILCAKYDLFDMPHDDYDLTDLNDDFELTGSQQELWNHYKYSACLNGAYYKIMNDDNLKQILLDTGDKSLVYISNDEWGGEENLFGFALMELRDEIRRLYKNNDKIDWEYSKYLD
;
A
#
# COMPACT_ATOMS: atom_id res chain seq x y z
N MET A 1 5.19 -18.73 -23.60
CA MET A 1 4.39 -17.53 -23.33
C MET A 1 3.54 -17.26 -24.56
N LYS A 2 2.24 -17.23 -24.33
CA LYS A 2 1.20 -17.02 -25.33
C LYS A 2 1.13 -15.54 -25.74
N SER A 3 1.24 -15.27 -27.04
CA SER A 3 1.31 -13.92 -27.61
C SER A 3 -0.04 -13.32 -28.02
N TYR A 4 -1.15 -13.92 -27.61
CA TYR A 4 -2.50 -13.46 -27.94
C TYR A 4 -3.37 -13.48 -26.69
N LEU A 5 -4.25 -12.48 -26.59
CA LEU A 5 -5.22 -12.36 -25.52
C LEU A 5 -6.39 -13.32 -25.78
N ASP A 6 -6.81 -14.08 -24.77
CA ASP A 6 -8.02 -14.90 -24.86
C ASP A 6 -9.29 -14.06 -25.06
N ASP A 7 -10.20 -14.58 -25.88
CA ASP A 7 -11.51 -13.98 -26.08
C ASP A 7 -12.26 -13.81 -24.75
N GLY A 8 -12.70 -12.59 -24.45
CA GLY A 8 -13.41 -12.24 -23.22
C GLY A 8 -12.52 -12.12 -21.97
N LYS A 9 -11.19 -12.19 -22.11
CA LYS A 9 -10.23 -11.87 -21.05
C LYS A 9 -9.65 -10.47 -21.23
N PHE A 10 -8.95 -10.00 -20.20
CA PHE A 10 -8.22 -8.74 -20.20
C PHE A 10 -6.75 -8.97 -19.84
N ALA A 11 -5.86 -8.11 -20.31
CA ALA A 11 -4.53 -8.01 -19.72
C ALA A 11 -4.65 -7.56 -18.25
N ALA A 12 -3.68 -7.91 -17.41
CA ALA A 12 -3.67 -7.48 -16.03
C ALA A 12 -3.63 -5.94 -15.96
N PRO A 13 -4.33 -5.31 -15.02
CA PRO A 13 -4.11 -3.91 -14.77
C PRO A 13 -2.71 -3.69 -14.22
N ARG A 14 -2.12 -2.53 -14.54
CA ARG A 14 -0.76 -2.15 -14.15
C ARG A 14 -0.46 -2.36 -12.67
N TRP A 15 -1.38 -1.95 -11.79
CA TRP A 15 -1.22 -2.05 -10.34
C TRP A 15 -1.32 -3.47 -9.78
N LEU A 16 -1.75 -4.45 -10.59
CA LEU A 16 -1.66 -5.87 -10.24
C LEU A 16 -0.44 -6.54 -10.85
N MET A 17 0.05 -6.06 -11.99
CA MET A 17 1.27 -6.56 -12.62
C MET A 17 2.53 -6.03 -11.92
N TYR A 18 2.56 -4.74 -11.57
CA TYR A 18 3.62 -4.09 -10.81
C TYR A 18 3.01 -3.25 -9.67
N PRO A 19 2.55 -3.90 -8.59
CA PRO A 19 1.94 -3.21 -7.45
C PRO A 19 2.89 -2.22 -6.74
N GLU A 20 4.19 -2.40 -6.89
CA GLU A 20 5.26 -1.56 -6.36
C GLU A 20 5.47 -0.24 -7.13
N LEU A 21 4.99 -0.16 -8.38
CA LEU A 21 5.09 1.06 -9.18
C LEU A 21 3.91 1.99 -8.89
N SER A 22 4.19 3.23 -8.53
CA SER A 22 3.16 4.25 -8.34
C SER A 22 2.61 4.74 -9.69
N ARG A 23 1.41 5.33 -9.69
CA ARG A 23 0.67 5.69 -10.92
C ARG A 23 1.45 6.52 -11.94
N TYR A 24 2.27 7.47 -11.48
CA TYR A 24 2.99 8.44 -12.31
C TYR A 24 4.50 8.31 -12.24
N THR A 25 5.00 7.23 -11.65
CA THR A 25 6.43 6.96 -11.59
C THR A 25 7.08 6.99 -12.97
N ILE A 26 8.33 7.47 -13.01
CA ILE A 26 9.15 7.41 -14.20
C ILE A 26 9.45 5.96 -14.62
N GLY A 27 9.26 5.00 -13.70
CA GLY A 27 9.40 3.56 -13.98
C GLY A 27 8.50 3.04 -15.11
N TRP A 28 7.37 3.70 -15.40
CA TRP A 28 6.53 3.38 -16.56
C TRP A 28 7.08 3.88 -17.90
N ARG A 29 8.08 4.76 -17.88
CA ARG A 29 8.62 5.44 -19.07
C ARG A 29 10.11 5.18 -19.31
N MET A 30 10.85 4.82 -18.26
CA MET A 30 12.29 4.57 -18.28
C MET A 30 12.70 3.49 -17.26
N GLY A 31 11.81 2.57 -16.91
CA GLY A 31 12.07 1.51 -15.93
C GLY A 31 11.51 0.17 -16.36
N TYR A 32 11.53 -0.81 -15.46
CA TYR A 32 11.12 -2.19 -15.78
C TYR A 32 9.63 -2.32 -16.13
N GLY A 33 8.78 -1.35 -15.76
CA GLY A 33 7.38 -1.33 -16.18
C GLY A 33 7.12 -0.76 -17.58
N GLU A 34 8.15 -0.23 -18.26
CA GLU A 34 8.01 0.47 -19.55
C GLU A 34 7.46 -0.44 -20.65
N PHE A 35 8.05 -1.63 -20.82
CA PHE A 35 7.64 -2.57 -21.87
C PHE A 35 6.18 -2.97 -21.70
N TYR A 36 5.78 -3.33 -20.48
CA TYR A 36 4.39 -3.65 -20.19
C TYR A 36 3.44 -2.49 -20.47
N TRP A 37 3.78 -1.27 -20.03
CA TRP A 37 2.96 -0.08 -20.24
C TRP A 37 2.80 0.27 -21.72
N MET A 38 3.82 0.05 -22.55
CA MET A 38 3.77 0.31 -23.98
C MET A 38 2.92 -0.71 -24.75
N ASN A 39 2.83 -1.96 -24.26
CA ASN A 39 2.20 -3.05 -24.97
C ASN A 39 0.80 -3.43 -24.42
N ILE A 40 0.42 -2.94 -23.23
CA ILE A 40 -0.91 -3.19 -22.68
C ILE A 40 -2.02 -2.64 -23.61
N PRO A 41 -3.09 -3.41 -23.87
CA PRO A 41 -4.24 -2.90 -24.61
C PRO A 41 -4.85 -1.66 -23.95
N CYS A 42 -5.44 -0.79 -24.77
CA CYS A 42 -6.12 0.41 -24.28
C CYS A 42 -7.25 0.05 -23.29
N GLU A 43 -7.26 0.72 -22.13
CA GLU A 43 -8.26 0.51 -21.09
C GLU A 43 -9.64 0.97 -21.55
N THR A 44 -10.56 0.02 -21.76
CA THR A 44 -11.95 0.30 -22.09
C THR A 44 -12.76 0.73 -20.85
N GLU A 45 -13.96 1.28 -21.05
CA GLU A 45 -14.87 1.57 -19.94
C GLU A 45 -15.32 0.32 -19.19
N GLU A 46 -15.36 -0.83 -19.87
CA GLU A 46 -15.60 -2.12 -19.23
C GLU A 46 -14.41 -2.51 -18.34
N PHE A 47 -13.19 -2.37 -18.86
CA PHE A 47 -11.97 -2.64 -18.10
C PHE A 47 -11.94 -1.84 -16.80
N LYS A 48 -12.16 -0.52 -16.87
CA LYS A 48 -12.17 0.37 -15.69
C LYS A 48 -13.24 0.02 -14.66
N LYS A 49 -14.39 -0.52 -15.11
CA LYS A 49 -15.46 -1.01 -14.21
C LYS A 49 -15.10 -2.31 -13.52
N LEU A 50 -14.39 -3.20 -14.21
CA LEU A 50 -14.00 -4.51 -13.68
C LEU A 50 -12.75 -4.43 -12.80
N PHE A 51 -11.81 -3.57 -13.15
CA PHE A 51 -10.51 -3.41 -12.51
C PHE A 51 -10.39 -1.96 -12.03
N PRO A 52 -10.87 -1.65 -10.82
CA PRO A 52 -10.70 -0.33 -10.26
C PRO A 52 -9.26 -0.13 -9.76
N GLN A 53 -8.77 1.11 -9.83
CA GLN A 53 -7.44 1.47 -9.33
C GLN A 53 -7.36 1.33 -7.79
N PRO A 54 -6.16 1.10 -7.23
CA PRO A 54 -5.97 1.01 -5.79
C PRO A 54 -6.16 2.37 -5.12
N LEU A 55 -6.60 2.36 -3.87
CA LEU A 55 -6.99 3.61 -3.16
C LEU A 55 -5.81 4.59 -3.02
N ASN A 56 -4.59 4.09 -2.86
CA ASN A 56 -3.37 4.91 -2.82
C ASN A 56 -3.01 5.58 -4.17
N TRP A 57 -3.56 5.11 -5.30
CA TRP A 57 -3.41 5.74 -6.62
C TRP A 57 -4.49 6.80 -6.92
N LEU A 58 -5.59 6.81 -6.18
CA LEU A 58 -6.70 7.74 -6.40
C LEU A 58 -6.47 9.11 -5.73
N CYS A 59 -5.62 9.19 -4.71
CA CYS A 59 -5.34 10.40 -3.92
C CYS A 59 -4.35 11.36 -4.62
N HIS A 60 -4.57 11.70 -5.90
CA HIS A 60 -3.48 12.22 -6.74
C HIS A 60 -3.41 13.73 -6.97
N ASP A 61 -4.50 14.48 -6.80
CA ASP A 61 -4.46 15.93 -6.98
C ASP A 61 -4.58 16.64 -5.61
N GLU A 62 -3.87 17.76 -5.42
CA GLU A 62 -3.99 18.62 -4.23
C GLU A 62 -5.44 19.05 -3.95
N GLU A 63 -6.32 18.98 -4.97
CA GLU A 63 -7.75 19.25 -4.89
C GLU A 63 -8.60 17.99 -4.58
N ASP A 64 -8.07 16.79 -4.81
CA ASP A 64 -8.82 15.53 -4.90
C ASP A 64 -8.47 14.57 -3.76
N GLN A 65 -8.06 15.13 -2.63
CA GLN A 65 -7.69 14.40 -1.42
C GLN A 65 -8.91 13.85 -0.69
N ASN A 66 -9.83 13.17 -1.37
CA ASN A 66 -11.04 12.61 -0.77
C ASN A 66 -11.79 13.61 0.15
N GLY A 67 -11.73 14.91 -0.15
CA GLY A 67 -12.31 15.97 0.68
C GLY A 67 -11.64 16.18 2.04
N ALA A 68 -10.35 15.86 2.17
CA ALA A 68 -9.54 16.22 3.32
C ALA A 68 -9.48 17.74 3.50
N GLU A 69 -9.38 18.21 4.73
CA GLU A 69 -9.08 19.64 4.96
C GLU A 69 -7.79 20.01 4.22
N LYS A 70 -7.67 21.28 3.78
CA LYS A 70 -6.46 21.73 3.07
C LYS A 70 -5.28 21.70 4.05
N LEU A 71 -4.54 20.61 4.07
CA LEU A 71 -3.39 20.42 4.93
C LEU A 71 -2.21 21.24 4.38
N GLU A 72 -1.36 21.70 5.29
CA GLU A 72 -0.21 22.55 4.94
C GLU A 72 0.91 21.77 4.25
N LYS A 73 0.96 20.45 4.44
CA LYS A 73 1.95 19.54 3.87
C LYS A 73 1.32 18.21 3.50
N TYR A 74 1.90 17.54 2.51
CA TYR A 74 1.52 16.19 2.09
C TYR A 74 2.73 15.30 2.05
N SER A 75 2.59 14.07 2.54
CA SER A 75 3.63 13.06 2.42
C SER A 75 3.36 12.15 1.22
N PHE A 76 4.41 11.89 0.44
CA PHE A 76 4.38 10.94 -0.67
C PHE A 76 4.07 9.51 -0.21
N PHE A 77 4.53 9.14 0.99
CA PHE A 77 4.42 7.80 1.58
C PHE A 77 3.12 7.58 2.38
N ALA A 78 2.40 8.64 2.73
CA ALA A 78 1.23 8.56 3.62
C ALA A 78 -0.06 9.02 2.93
N ARG A 79 -0.27 8.59 1.67
CA ARG A 79 -1.48 8.92 0.89
C ARG A 79 -2.74 8.36 1.52
N PHE A 80 -3.80 9.16 1.52
CA PHE A 80 -5.04 8.81 2.19
C PHE A 80 -5.94 7.90 1.34
N TRP A 81 -6.32 6.77 1.90
CA TRP A 81 -7.29 5.86 1.29
C TRP A 81 -8.74 6.32 1.50
N ARG A 82 -8.95 7.12 2.55
CA ARG A 82 -10.25 7.64 3.00
C ARG A 82 -10.09 9.12 3.33
N LYS A 83 -11.21 9.82 3.40
CA LYS A 83 -11.22 11.23 3.83
C LYS A 83 -10.47 11.40 5.16
N ASP A 84 -9.58 12.39 5.22
CA ASP A 84 -8.82 12.76 6.42
C ASP A 84 -7.93 11.62 7.00
N GLY A 85 -7.59 10.61 6.20
CA GLY A 85 -6.77 9.48 6.66
C GLY A 85 -7.44 8.59 7.72
N ILE A 86 -8.76 8.77 7.94
CA ILE A 86 -9.50 8.07 9.00
C ILE A 86 -9.64 6.59 8.66
N GLN A 87 -9.15 5.75 9.57
CA GLN A 87 -9.26 4.30 9.52
C GLN A 87 -10.71 3.81 9.34
N LYS A 88 -10.90 2.78 8.52
CA LYS A 88 -12.22 2.15 8.32
C LYS A 88 -12.72 1.43 9.57
N TYR A 89 -11.81 0.82 10.33
CA TYR A 89 -12.12 -0.01 11.50
C TYR A 89 -11.66 0.64 12.80
N SER A 90 -12.44 0.44 13.86
CA SER A 90 -12.14 0.99 15.20
C SER A 90 -12.52 0.03 16.33
N LYS A 91 -12.95 -1.19 16.00
CA LYS A 91 -13.38 -2.21 16.96
C LYS A 91 -12.95 -3.59 16.50
N ILE A 92 -12.61 -4.42 17.48
CA ILE A 92 -12.27 -5.83 17.30
C ILE A 92 -13.47 -6.66 17.77
N ASP A 93 -13.75 -7.74 17.05
CA ASP A 93 -14.57 -8.84 17.55
C ASP A 93 -13.74 -9.67 18.53
N GLU A 94 -14.03 -9.55 19.83
CA GLU A 94 -13.29 -10.23 20.90
C GLU A 94 -13.45 -11.76 20.86
N GLU A 95 -14.48 -12.27 20.18
CA GLU A 95 -14.76 -13.71 20.09
C GLU A 95 -14.19 -14.35 18.81
N ASP A 96 -13.95 -13.56 17.75
CA ASP A 96 -13.43 -14.06 16.47
C ASP A 96 -12.33 -13.15 15.89
N TYR A 97 -11.11 -13.39 16.36
CA TYR A 97 -9.92 -12.66 15.92
C TYR A 97 -8.73 -13.57 15.59
N VAL A 98 -7.78 -13.01 14.85
CA VAL A 98 -6.48 -13.61 14.53
C VAL A 98 -5.39 -12.66 15.04
N VAL A 99 -4.40 -13.21 15.74
CA VAL A 99 -3.20 -12.47 16.13
C VAL A 99 -2.24 -12.44 14.94
N VAL A 100 -1.91 -11.24 14.44
CA VAL A 100 -1.14 -11.11 13.19
C VAL A 100 0.37 -11.25 13.37
N ASN A 101 0.87 -11.11 14.60
CA ASN A 101 2.30 -11.25 14.93
C ASN A 101 2.90 -12.58 14.46
N ASP A 102 2.07 -13.62 14.29
CA ASP A 102 2.49 -14.94 13.83
C ASP A 102 2.97 -14.97 12.36
N PHE A 103 2.57 -13.98 11.55
CA PHE A 103 2.94 -13.92 10.13
C PHE A 103 3.48 -12.57 9.67
N ILE A 104 3.21 -11.48 10.38
CA ILE A 104 3.75 -10.16 10.05
C ILE A 104 3.94 -9.28 11.27
N THR A 105 5.07 -8.58 11.33
CA THR A 105 5.33 -7.52 12.32
C THR A 105 5.88 -6.28 11.63
N LEU A 106 5.79 -5.12 12.29
CA LEU A 106 6.32 -3.87 11.72
C LEU A 106 7.85 -3.90 11.59
N GLU A 107 8.52 -4.60 12.50
CA GLU A 107 9.99 -4.66 12.62
C GLU A 107 10.61 -5.83 11.83
N GLN A 108 9.79 -6.63 11.15
CA GLN A 108 10.26 -7.80 10.40
C GLN A 108 11.18 -7.35 9.25
N VAL A 109 12.46 -7.74 9.34
CA VAL A 109 13.48 -7.54 8.31
C VAL A 109 13.71 -8.88 7.61
N ASP A 110 12.97 -9.12 6.54
CA ASP A 110 13.02 -10.32 5.71
C ASP A 110 13.33 -9.96 4.25
N GLU A 111 12.37 -10.08 3.33
CA GLU A 111 12.53 -9.63 1.95
C GLU A 111 12.23 -8.13 1.83
N GLU A 112 13.17 -7.38 1.23
CA GLU A 112 12.94 -5.99 0.87
C GLU A 112 11.71 -5.86 -0.03
N PHE A 113 10.95 -4.79 0.17
CA PHE A 113 9.88 -4.40 -0.73
C PHE A 113 10.14 -3.01 -1.28
N ARG A 114 9.43 -2.67 -2.35
CA ARG A 114 9.70 -1.46 -3.13
C ARG A 114 8.49 -0.55 -3.25
N LEU A 115 8.79 0.73 -3.37
CA LEU A 115 7.90 1.73 -3.95
C LEU A 115 8.73 2.48 -4.99
N ASP A 116 8.37 2.32 -6.26
CA ASP A 116 9.13 2.89 -7.38
C ASP A 116 10.60 2.44 -7.37
N ALA A 117 11.53 3.38 -7.23
CA ALA A 117 12.97 3.11 -7.12
C ALA A 117 13.45 3.00 -5.66
N MET A 118 12.56 3.19 -4.68
CA MET A 118 12.89 3.18 -3.26
C MET A 118 12.73 1.77 -2.70
N HIS A 119 13.66 1.39 -1.82
CA HIS A 119 13.72 0.09 -1.17
C HIS A 119 13.48 0.25 0.34
N PHE A 120 12.75 -0.67 0.93
CA PHE A 120 12.43 -0.66 2.35
C PHE A 120 12.74 -2.02 2.99
N LEU A 121 13.39 -1.98 4.14
CA LEU A 121 13.76 -3.18 4.90
C LEU A 121 12.58 -3.77 5.67
N SER A 122 11.66 -2.91 6.13
CA SER A 122 10.52 -3.28 6.98
C SER A 122 9.41 -2.25 6.86
N ILE A 123 8.21 -2.59 7.35
CA ILE A 123 7.10 -1.62 7.40
C ILE A 123 7.46 -0.47 8.36
N ARG A 124 8.19 -0.73 9.45
CA ARG A 124 8.71 0.32 10.34
C ARG A 124 9.62 1.29 9.60
N ASN A 125 10.54 0.77 8.79
CA ASN A 125 11.43 1.60 7.98
C ASN A 125 10.63 2.47 6.98
N TYR A 126 9.59 1.93 6.34
CA TYR A 126 8.69 2.72 5.49
C TYR A 126 7.96 3.83 6.26
N ILE A 127 7.40 3.52 7.44
CA ILE A 127 6.73 4.51 8.30
C ILE A 127 7.71 5.62 8.69
N LEU A 128 8.97 5.29 8.98
CA LEU A 128 9.99 6.26 9.31
C LEU A 128 10.33 7.15 8.09
N CYS A 129 10.43 6.59 6.89
CA CYS A 129 10.57 7.38 5.65
C CYS A 129 9.42 8.37 5.47
N ALA A 130 8.17 7.95 5.74
CA ALA A 130 7.01 8.84 5.70
C ALA A 130 7.12 10.01 6.70
N LYS A 131 7.64 9.73 7.89
CA LYS A 131 7.87 10.74 8.93
C LYS A 131 8.97 11.73 8.52
N TYR A 132 10.06 11.23 7.92
CA TYR A 132 11.15 12.06 7.38
C TYR A 132 10.68 12.99 6.25
N ASP A 133 9.93 12.44 5.30
CA ASP A 133 9.33 13.17 4.18
C ASP A 133 8.38 14.27 4.66
N LEU A 134 7.49 13.96 5.61
CA LEU A 134 6.51 14.93 6.13
C LEU A 134 7.17 16.12 6.85
N PHE A 135 8.29 15.90 7.52
CA PHE A 135 8.97 16.91 8.34
C PHE A 135 10.26 17.46 7.72
N ASP A 136 10.55 17.14 6.46
CA ASP A 136 11.76 17.55 5.74
C ASP A 136 13.05 17.25 6.54
N MET A 137 13.09 16.08 7.20
CA MET A 137 14.22 15.69 8.03
C MET A 137 15.43 15.32 7.15
N PRO A 138 16.65 15.69 7.55
CA PRO A 138 17.85 15.39 6.78
C PRO A 138 18.12 13.89 6.75
N HIS A 139 18.27 13.33 5.56
CA HIS A 139 18.60 11.92 5.32
C HIS A 139 19.54 11.79 4.13
N ASP A 140 20.11 10.60 3.93
CA ASP A 140 20.82 10.29 2.69
C ASP A 140 19.81 10.04 1.58
N ASP A 141 19.86 10.85 0.52
CA ASP A 141 18.97 10.73 -0.65
C ASP A 141 19.11 9.37 -1.36
N TYR A 142 20.21 8.64 -1.14
CA TYR A 142 20.50 7.36 -1.80
C TYR A 142 20.22 6.15 -0.91
N ASP A 143 20.08 6.32 0.41
CA ASP A 143 19.90 5.23 1.36
C ASP A 143 18.85 5.59 2.42
N LEU A 144 17.65 5.03 2.25
CA LEU A 144 16.54 5.16 3.19
C LEU A 144 16.51 4.06 4.26
N THR A 145 17.50 3.17 4.27
CA THR A 145 17.51 2.01 5.17
C THR A 145 18.12 2.30 6.54
N ASP A 146 18.96 3.34 6.65
CA ASP A 146 19.62 3.78 7.87
C ASP A 146 19.08 5.14 8.36
N LEU A 147 17.82 5.13 8.83
CA LEU A 147 17.14 6.30 9.38
C LEU A 147 17.07 6.23 10.91
N ASN A 148 17.19 7.39 11.57
CA ASN A 148 17.12 7.52 13.02
C ASN A 148 15.71 7.92 13.48
N ASP A 149 15.16 7.25 14.50
CA ASP A 149 13.85 7.61 15.10
C ASP A 149 13.97 8.43 16.40
N ASP A 150 15.18 8.84 16.81
CA ASP A 150 15.46 9.54 18.08
C ASP A 150 15.13 11.05 18.06
N PHE A 151 14.30 11.52 17.13
CA PHE A 151 13.94 12.93 17.04
C PHE A 151 12.60 13.23 17.73
N GLU A 152 12.58 14.32 18.49
CA GLU A 152 11.38 14.80 19.14
C GLU A 152 10.59 15.72 18.19
N LEU A 153 9.31 15.42 18.02
CA LEU A 153 8.38 16.30 17.33
C LEU A 153 7.87 17.37 18.29
N THR A 154 7.75 18.60 17.81
CA THR A 154 6.97 19.65 18.50
C THR A 154 5.50 19.23 18.62
N GLY A 155 4.74 19.85 19.52
CA GLY A 155 3.32 19.51 19.72
C GLY A 155 2.47 19.57 18.43
N SER A 156 2.65 20.61 17.61
CA SER A 156 1.94 20.73 16.33
C SER A 156 2.40 19.71 15.30
N GLN A 157 3.69 19.35 15.28
CA GLN A 157 4.19 18.27 14.43
C GLN A 157 3.63 16.91 14.88
N GLN A 158 3.48 16.67 16.18
CA GLN A 158 2.86 15.44 16.68
C GLN A 158 1.38 15.35 16.28
N GLU A 159 0.64 16.45 16.37
CA GLU A 159 -0.76 16.52 15.89
C GLU A 159 -0.84 16.23 14.39
N LEU A 160 0.05 16.81 13.59
CA LEU A 160 0.13 16.52 12.16
C LEU A 160 0.50 15.05 11.90
N TRP A 161 1.48 14.50 12.62
CA TRP A 161 1.87 13.09 12.49
C TRP A 161 0.71 12.15 12.83
N ASN A 162 -0.06 12.43 13.88
CA ASN A 162 -1.23 11.64 14.25
C ASN A 162 -2.28 11.56 13.13
N HIS A 163 -2.34 12.58 12.26
CA HIS A 163 -3.21 12.58 11.09
C HIS A 163 -2.69 11.66 9.95
N TYR A 164 -1.37 11.52 9.81
CA TYR A 164 -0.74 10.76 8.72
C TYR A 164 -0.33 9.33 9.09
N LYS A 165 -0.03 9.05 10.36
CA LYS A 165 0.62 7.81 10.82
C LYS A 165 -0.12 6.55 10.40
N TYR A 166 -1.46 6.56 10.49
CA TYR A 166 -2.28 5.41 10.07
C TYR A 166 -2.13 5.15 8.57
N SER A 167 -2.19 6.20 7.75
CA SER A 167 -2.02 6.08 6.30
C SER A 167 -0.60 5.69 5.91
N ALA A 168 0.43 6.16 6.62
CA ALA A 168 1.80 5.70 6.42
C ALA A 168 1.92 4.18 6.68
N CYS A 169 1.35 3.70 7.78
CA CYS A 169 1.32 2.28 8.13
C CYS A 169 0.57 1.44 7.10
N LEU A 170 -0.63 1.89 6.70
CA LEU A 170 -1.46 1.21 5.70
C LEU A 170 -0.78 1.12 4.33
N ASN A 171 -0.12 2.19 3.87
CA ASN A 171 0.62 2.17 2.61
C ASN A 171 1.88 1.29 2.68
N GLY A 172 2.62 1.32 3.80
CA GLY A 172 3.76 0.42 4.00
C GLY A 172 3.33 -1.05 3.97
N ALA A 173 2.24 -1.37 4.66
CA ALA A 173 1.63 -2.71 4.62
C ALA A 173 1.19 -3.10 3.21
N TYR A 174 0.57 -2.18 2.46
CA TYR A 174 0.17 -2.41 1.07
C TYR A 174 1.36 -2.82 0.20
N TYR A 175 2.44 -2.02 0.18
CA TYR A 175 3.58 -2.33 -0.69
C TYR A 175 4.31 -3.60 -0.27
N LYS A 176 4.43 -3.87 1.04
CA LYS A 176 5.00 -5.11 1.55
C LYS A 176 4.19 -6.34 1.12
N ILE A 177 2.89 -6.33 1.37
CA ILE A 177 2.02 -7.50 1.15
C ILE A 177 1.70 -7.71 -0.32
N MET A 178 1.57 -6.64 -1.11
CA MET A 178 1.33 -6.78 -2.55
C MET A 178 2.55 -7.35 -3.30
N ASN A 179 3.75 -7.17 -2.76
CA ASN A 179 4.99 -7.74 -3.28
C ASN A 179 5.23 -9.20 -2.84
N ASP A 180 4.47 -9.70 -1.85
CA ASP A 180 4.62 -11.05 -1.29
C ASP A 180 3.33 -11.86 -1.42
N ASP A 181 3.29 -12.75 -2.42
CA ASP A 181 2.13 -13.60 -2.70
C ASP A 181 1.75 -14.51 -1.52
N ASN A 182 2.72 -14.94 -0.71
CA ASN A 182 2.46 -15.79 0.45
C ASN A 182 1.80 -14.99 1.59
N LEU A 183 2.33 -13.81 1.93
CA LEU A 183 1.71 -12.92 2.91
C LEU A 183 0.31 -12.46 2.46
N LYS A 184 0.15 -12.16 1.17
CA LYS A 184 -1.16 -11.83 0.58
C LYS A 184 -2.16 -12.97 0.77
N GLN A 185 -1.76 -14.21 0.51
CA GLN A 185 -2.63 -15.37 0.69
C GLN A 185 -2.98 -15.58 2.17
N ILE A 186 -1.99 -15.52 3.07
CA ILE A 186 -2.21 -15.63 4.52
C ILE A 186 -3.21 -14.57 5.00
N LEU A 187 -3.05 -13.31 4.55
CA LEU A 187 -3.97 -12.22 4.91
C LEU A 187 -5.39 -12.50 4.40
N LEU A 188 -5.56 -12.98 3.17
CA LEU A 188 -6.87 -13.33 2.62
C LEU A 188 -7.53 -14.50 3.35
N ASP A 189 -6.74 -15.50 3.76
CA ASP A 189 -7.19 -16.70 4.47
C ASP A 189 -7.70 -16.40 5.89
N THR A 190 -7.36 -15.23 6.45
CA THR A 190 -7.98 -14.75 7.71
C THR A 190 -9.49 -14.52 7.59
N GLY A 191 -10.05 -14.52 6.38
CA GLY A 191 -11.50 -14.41 6.19
C GLY A 191 -12.01 -13.04 6.65
N ASP A 192 -13.13 -13.01 7.36
CA ASP A 192 -13.72 -11.77 7.86
C ASP A 192 -13.36 -11.48 9.32
N LYS A 193 -12.46 -12.28 9.90
CA LYS A 193 -12.04 -12.17 11.30
C LYS A 193 -11.39 -10.82 11.58
N SER A 194 -11.52 -10.39 12.83
CA SER A 194 -10.77 -9.23 13.31
C SER A 194 -9.28 -9.56 13.38
N LEU A 195 -8.44 -8.58 13.07
CA LEU A 195 -6.99 -8.74 13.12
C LEU A 195 -6.42 -7.93 14.27
N VAL A 196 -5.69 -8.61 15.15
CA VAL A 196 -5.08 -8.01 16.34
C VAL A 196 -3.58 -8.09 16.21
N TYR A 197 -2.93 -6.94 16.22
CA TYR A 197 -1.49 -6.84 16.41
C TYR A 197 -1.24 -6.60 17.89
N ILE A 198 -0.30 -7.35 18.48
CA ILE A 198 0.05 -7.23 19.89
C ILE A 198 1.42 -6.55 19.98
N SER A 199 1.43 -5.34 20.53
CA SER A 199 2.64 -4.57 20.85
C SER A 199 2.37 -3.66 22.06
N ASN A 200 3.42 -3.01 22.57
CA ASN A 200 3.31 -2.07 23.69
C ASN A 200 3.07 -0.61 23.25
N ASP A 201 2.99 -0.36 21.95
CA ASP A 201 2.83 0.96 21.35
C ASP A 201 1.47 1.11 20.67
N GLU A 202 1.18 2.28 20.10
CA GLU A 202 -0.08 2.57 19.40
C GLU A 202 -0.43 1.57 18.26
N TRP A 203 0.55 0.88 17.69
CA TRP A 203 0.31 -0.03 16.57
C TRP A 203 -0.48 -1.28 16.96
N GLY A 204 -0.33 -1.74 18.20
CA GLY A 204 -0.92 -2.99 18.71
C GLY A 204 -1.33 -2.97 20.18
N GLY A 205 -1.17 -1.83 20.86
CA GLY A 205 -1.68 -1.57 22.20
C GLY A 205 -3.16 -1.24 22.17
N GLU A 206 -3.56 -0.17 22.87
CA GLU A 206 -4.97 0.20 23.01
C GLU A 206 -5.66 0.56 21.67
N GLU A 207 -4.89 1.03 20.68
CA GLU A 207 -5.45 1.51 19.40
C GLU A 207 -5.50 0.43 18.30
N ASN A 208 -4.69 -0.64 18.38
CA ASN A 208 -4.58 -1.70 17.37
C ASN A 208 -4.49 -1.19 15.91
N LEU A 209 -3.77 -0.08 15.67
CA LEU A 209 -3.75 0.58 14.37
C LEU A 209 -3.29 -0.34 13.24
N PHE A 210 -2.27 -1.17 13.48
CA PHE A 210 -1.74 -2.06 12.45
C PHE A 210 -2.70 -3.19 12.12
N GLY A 211 -3.40 -3.74 13.12
CA GLY A 211 -4.46 -4.72 12.90
C GLY A 211 -5.57 -4.17 12.01
N PHE A 212 -6.02 -2.93 12.27
CA PHE A 212 -7.02 -2.26 11.43
C PHE A 212 -6.52 -1.95 10.01
N ALA A 213 -5.26 -1.53 9.87
CA ALA A 213 -4.65 -1.32 8.57
C ALA A 213 -4.65 -2.62 7.74
N LEU A 214 -4.30 -3.77 8.33
CA LEU A 214 -4.34 -5.06 7.65
C LEU A 214 -5.76 -5.49 7.25
N MET A 215 -6.78 -5.20 8.07
CA MET A 215 -8.17 -5.46 7.72
C MET A 215 -8.63 -4.62 6.53
N GLU A 216 -8.26 -3.33 6.52
CA GLU A 216 -8.57 -2.42 5.42
C GLU A 216 -7.85 -2.81 4.13
N LEU A 217 -6.58 -3.19 4.23
CA LEU A 217 -5.79 -3.73 3.11
C LEU A 217 -6.38 -5.05 2.58
N ARG A 218 -6.82 -5.97 3.45
CA ARG A 218 -7.45 -7.23 3.04
C ARG A 218 -8.69 -6.97 2.17
N ASP A 219 -9.52 -6.03 2.58
CA ASP A 219 -10.71 -5.62 1.83
C ASP A 219 -10.35 -4.98 0.49
N GLU A 220 -9.29 -4.18 0.47
CA GLU A 220 -8.77 -3.58 -0.75
C GLU A 220 -8.24 -4.64 -1.72
N ILE A 221 -7.46 -5.60 -1.25
CA ILE A 221 -6.98 -6.73 -2.06
C ILE A 221 -8.16 -7.50 -2.63
N ARG A 222 -9.18 -7.83 -1.82
CA ARG A 222 -10.41 -8.48 -2.31
C ARG A 222 -11.12 -7.66 -3.39
N ARG A 223 -11.14 -6.33 -3.25
CA ARG A 223 -11.74 -5.42 -4.23
C ARG A 223 -10.97 -5.42 -5.56
N LEU A 224 -9.63 -5.35 -5.50
CA LEU A 224 -8.76 -5.31 -6.68
C LEU A 224 -8.75 -6.66 -7.43
N TYR A 225 -8.72 -7.77 -6.70
CA TYR A 225 -8.66 -9.12 -7.26
C TYR A 225 -10.05 -9.74 -7.53
N LYS A 226 -11.14 -9.00 -7.34
CA LYS A 226 -12.52 -9.49 -7.51
C LYS A 226 -12.78 -10.15 -8.87
N ASN A 227 -12.16 -9.64 -9.93
CA ASN A 227 -12.28 -10.14 -11.30
C ASN A 227 -10.97 -10.78 -11.79
N ASN A 228 -10.13 -11.31 -10.90
CA ASN A 228 -8.84 -11.92 -11.24
C ASN A 228 -8.99 -13.09 -12.23
N ASP A 229 -10.11 -13.81 -12.17
CA ASP A 229 -10.45 -14.87 -13.11
C ASP A 229 -10.59 -14.38 -14.56
N LYS A 230 -10.85 -13.09 -14.78
CA LYS A 230 -10.96 -12.47 -16.11
C LYS A 230 -9.63 -11.98 -16.67
N ILE A 231 -8.54 -12.08 -15.90
CA ILE A 231 -7.20 -11.70 -16.34
C ILE A 231 -6.54 -12.87 -17.08
N ASP A 232 -6.00 -12.61 -18.26
CA ASP A 232 -5.08 -13.51 -18.95
C ASP A 232 -3.65 -13.24 -18.46
N TRP A 233 -3.25 -13.95 -17.41
CA TRP A 233 -1.93 -13.79 -16.79
C TRP A 233 -0.79 -14.27 -17.70
N GLU A 234 -1.03 -15.24 -18.58
CA GLU A 234 0.01 -15.71 -19.51
C GLU A 234 0.28 -14.66 -20.58
N TYR A 235 -0.77 -14.07 -21.15
CA TYR A 235 -0.65 -12.95 -22.07
C TYR A 235 -0.02 -11.73 -21.38
N SER A 236 -0.43 -11.42 -20.14
CA SER A 236 0.13 -10.29 -19.39
C SER A 236 1.64 -10.42 -19.21
N LYS A 237 2.13 -11.60 -18.82
CA LYS A 237 3.57 -11.85 -18.69
C LYS A 237 4.31 -11.78 -20.02
N TYR A 238 3.63 -12.01 -21.15
CA TYR A 238 4.22 -11.87 -22.48
C TYR A 238 4.44 -10.39 -22.88
N LEU A 239 3.72 -9.46 -22.26
CA LEU A 239 3.86 -8.02 -22.53
C LEU A 239 5.04 -7.37 -21.80
N ASP A 240 5.59 -8.05 -20.78
CA ASP A 240 6.79 -7.69 -20.02
C ASP A 240 8.05 -8.11 -20.78
#